data_AF-A0A319CDR5-F1
#
_entry.id   AF-A0A319CDR5-F1
#
_cell.length_a   1.000
_cell.length_b   1.000
_cell.length_c   1.000
_cell.angle_alpha   90.00
_cell.angle_beta   90.00
_cell.angle_gamma   90.00
#
_symmetry.space_group_name_H-M   'P 1'
#
loop_
_entity.id
_entity.type
_entity.pdbx_description
1 polymer ?
#
loop_
_entity_poly.entity_id
_entity_poly.type
_entity_poly.pdbx_seq_one_letter_code
_entity_poly.pdbx_strand_id
1 'polypeptide(L)'
;MVIDAMLKSRPISHDLSQRAVNHLIEVGFHDIRKLSESSWEERAMALKDGGYNRYREQGATNLGKMVELVNDKYEGDLNNLLKQAKNDRKKTRQLIKEIKGLGDLGADLFLNNVQSVWPSMAPFLDGRSLETADKVGLGTDLEAIYAELGRDCVSMSRLANGLRIVNIVVGVLMVLGGISQFFPASMSSIIVGVYVIIFGLLVGGLEFLPNVPDYVYRYASFLFSFLGRGGFYIFVGSILLHDNVLRYVAGSLVGFIGLGYIALEFIPSIEPPSNMRETDQGWGAEQV
;
A
#
# COMPACT_ATOMS: atom_id res chain seq x y z
N MET A 1 10.09 -9.11 -2.31
CA MET A 1 10.58 -7.87 -1.63
C MET A 1 11.63 -7.12 -2.45
N VAL A 2 12.74 -7.76 -2.86
CA VAL A 2 13.75 -7.09 -3.71
C VAL A 2 13.20 -6.69 -5.08
N ILE A 3 12.49 -7.59 -5.76
CA ILE A 3 11.82 -7.31 -7.04
C ILE A 3 10.83 -6.15 -6.88
N ASP A 4 10.03 -6.16 -5.82
CA ASP A 4 9.07 -5.09 -5.50
C ASP A 4 9.77 -3.72 -5.38
N ALA A 5 10.81 -3.64 -4.55
CA ALA A 5 11.60 -2.43 -4.39
C ALA A 5 12.29 -1.98 -5.70
N MET A 6 12.79 -2.93 -6.50
CA MET A 6 13.43 -2.64 -7.78
C MET A 6 12.46 -2.00 -8.78
N LEU A 7 11.24 -2.54 -8.91
CA LEU A 7 10.25 -2.02 -9.85
C LEU A 7 9.62 -0.71 -9.36
N LYS A 8 9.32 -0.60 -8.05
CA LYS A 8 8.72 0.62 -7.45
C LYS A 8 9.69 1.80 -7.33
N SER A 9 11.00 1.55 -7.37
CA SER A 9 12.01 2.62 -7.31
C SER A 9 12.16 3.41 -8.61
N ARG A 10 11.46 3.02 -9.69
CA ARG A 10 11.50 3.71 -10.99
C ARG A 10 10.38 4.74 -11.10
N PRO A 11 10.54 5.80 -11.94
CA PRO A 11 9.48 6.78 -12.17
C PRO A 11 8.43 6.17 -13.11
N ILE A 12 7.54 5.39 -12.51
CA ILE A 12 6.37 4.72 -13.07
C ILE A 12 5.28 4.72 -11.98
N SER A 13 4.00 4.67 -12.37
CA SER A 13 2.93 4.64 -11.38
C SER A 13 3.04 3.42 -10.48
N HIS A 14 2.67 3.61 -9.20
CA HIS A 14 2.68 2.53 -8.23
C HIS A 14 1.87 1.31 -8.71
N ASP A 15 0.73 1.49 -9.38
CA ASP A 15 -0.12 0.37 -9.82
C ASP A 15 0.48 -0.40 -10.98
N LEU A 16 1.13 0.28 -11.94
CA LEU A 16 1.86 -0.42 -13.00
C LEU A 16 3.00 -1.24 -12.41
N SER A 17 3.74 -0.69 -11.44
CA SER A 17 4.78 -1.45 -10.76
C SER A 17 4.23 -2.61 -9.94
N GLN A 18 3.09 -2.43 -9.24
CA GLN A 18 2.47 -3.47 -8.44
C GLN A 18 1.86 -4.58 -9.31
N ARG A 19 1.17 -4.23 -10.40
CA ARG A 19 0.67 -5.20 -11.39
C ARG A 19 1.82 -6.01 -11.96
N ALA A 20 2.94 -5.36 -12.30
CA ALA A 20 4.12 -6.05 -12.79
C ALA A 20 4.69 -7.03 -11.74
N VAL A 21 4.82 -6.60 -10.48
CA VAL A 21 5.26 -7.50 -9.39
C VAL A 21 4.34 -8.71 -9.24
N ASN A 22 3.02 -8.49 -9.22
CA ASN A 22 2.04 -9.57 -9.10
C ASN A 22 2.17 -10.56 -10.26
N HIS A 23 2.26 -10.05 -11.49
CA HIS A 23 2.43 -10.89 -12.66
C HIS A 23 3.75 -11.68 -12.63
N LEU A 24 4.86 -11.07 -12.19
CA LEU A 24 6.12 -11.79 -12.00
C LEU A 24 5.99 -12.92 -10.97
N ILE A 25 5.20 -12.73 -9.91
CA ILE A 25 4.90 -13.77 -8.92
C ILE A 25 4.08 -14.89 -9.56
N GLU A 26 3.04 -14.56 -10.33
CA GLU A 26 2.16 -15.51 -11.03
C GLU A 26 2.93 -16.41 -12.00
N VAL A 27 3.85 -15.82 -12.79
CA VAL A 27 4.72 -16.61 -13.67
C VAL A 27 5.83 -17.34 -12.92
N GLY A 28 5.91 -17.19 -11.59
CA GLY A 28 6.80 -17.94 -10.71
C GLY A 28 8.21 -17.36 -10.52
N PHE A 29 8.46 -16.13 -10.95
CA PHE A 29 9.77 -15.47 -10.80
C PHE A 29 10.07 -15.00 -9.37
N HIS A 30 9.16 -15.27 -8.42
CA HIS A 30 9.46 -15.16 -7.00
C HIS A 30 10.41 -16.26 -6.50
N ASP A 31 10.47 -17.39 -7.21
CA ASP A 31 11.49 -18.43 -7.01
C ASP A 31 12.74 -18.08 -7.80
N ILE A 32 13.86 -17.92 -7.10
CA ILE A 32 15.14 -17.55 -7.71
C ILE A 32 15.66 -18.60 -8.68
N ARG A 33 15.33 -19.89 -8.47
CA ARG A 33 15.74 -20.97 -9.38
C ARG A 33 15.06 -20.81 -10.73
N LYS A 34 13.73 -20.65 -10.71
CA LYS A 34 12.95 -20.40 -11.93
C LYS A 34 13.37 -19.11 -12.62
N LEU A 35 13.58 -18.04 -11.85
CA LEU A 35 14.07 -16.79 -12.42
C LEU A 35 15.48 -16.95 -13.01
N SER A 36 16.35 -17.79 -12.44
CA SER A 36 17.69 -18.05 -12.98
C SER A 36 17.71 -18.80 -14.30
N GLU A 37 16.76 -19.72 -14.49
CA GLU A 37 16.62 -20.50 -15.73
C GLU A 37 15.99 -19.68 -16.87
N SER A 38 15.28 -18.59 -16.54
CA SER A 38 14.63 -17.76 -17.56
C SER A 38 15.59 -16.99 -18.45
N SER A 39 15.23 -16.83 -19.72
CA SER A 39 15.95 -15.99 -20.67
C SER A 39 15.69 -14.50 -20.43
N TRP A 40 16.47 -13.65 -21.09
CA TRP A 40 16.21 -12.21 -21.04
C TRP A 40 14.86 -11.87 -21.70
N GLU A 41 14.52 -12.54 -22.80
CA GLU A 41 13.27 -12.37 -23.54
C GLU A 41 12.06 -12.77 -22.70
N GLU A 42 12.13 -13.87 -21.95
CA GLU A 42 11.07 -14.31 -21.04
C GLU A 42 10.83 -13.29 -19.92
N ARG A 43 11.91 -12.75 -19.33
CA ARG A 43 11.82 -11.69 -18.32
C ARG A 43 11.22 -10.41 -18.89
N ALA A 44 11.62 -10.02 -20.10
CA ALA A 44 11.10 -8.84 -20.77
C ALA A 44 9.62 -9.00 -21.14
N MET A 45 9.20 -10.20 -21.56
CA MET A 45 7.80 -10.49 -21.86
C MET A 45 6.94 -10.49 -20.60
N ALA A 46 7.37 -11.15 -19.52
CA ALA A 46 6.65 -11.10 -18.25
C ALA A 46 6.49 -9.66 -17.74
N LEU A 47 7.54 -8.83 -17.84
CA LEU A 47 7.43 -7.41 -17.48
C LEU A 47 6.46 -6.65 -18.40
N LYS A 48 6.45 -6.95 -19.71
CA LYS A 48 5.50 -6.36 -20.67
C LYS A 48 4.06 -6.74 -20.33
N ASP A 49 3.80 -8.02 -20.08
CA ASP A 49 2.48 -8.56 -19.78
C ASP A 49 1.94 -8.04 -18.43
N GLY A 50 2.85 -7.79 -17.49
CA GLY A 50 2.57 -7.07 -16.24
C GLY A 50 2.39 -5.55 -16.38
N GLY A 51 2.46 -4.98 -17.59
CA GLY A 51 2.27 -3.55 -17.86
C GLY A 51 3.51 -2.67 -17.68
N TYR A 52 4.68 -3.25 -17.39
CA TYR A 52 5.93 -2.53 -17.12
C TYR A 52 6.68 -2.09 -18.41
N ASN A 53 5.94 -1.65 -19.43
CA ASN A 53 6.44 -1.47 -20.79
C ASN A 53 7.62 -0.49 -20.91
N ARG A 54 7.56 0.64 -20.21
CA ARG A 54 8.55 1.73 -20.31
C ARG A 54 9.97 1.29 -19.94
N TYR A 55 10.10 0.35 -19.00
CA TYR A 55 11.39 -0.09 -18.48
C TYR A 55 11.56 -1.60 -18.58
N ARG A 56 10.77 -2.31 -19.39
CA ARG A 56 10.78 -3.79 -19.46
C ARG A 56 12.17 -4.35 -19.78
N GLU A 57 12.88 -3.75 -20.72
CA GLU A 57 14.20 -4.21 -21.17
C GLU A 57 15.25 -4.03 -20.06
N GLN A 58 15.28 -2.83 -19.49
CA GLN A 58 16.16 -2.52 -18.37
C GLN A 58 15.81 -3.35 -17.12
N GLY A 59 14.52 -3.60 -16.89
CA GLY A 59 14.00 -4.44 -15.83
C GLY A 59 14.46 -5.89 -16.00
N ALA A 60 14.32 -6.45 -17.21
CA ALA A 60 14.77 -7.81 -17.54
C ALA A 60 16.28 -7.96 -17.32
N THR A 61 17.08 -6.98 -17.76
CA THR A 61 18.53 -6.96 -17.50
C THR A 61 18.85 -6.86 -16.01
N ASN A 62 18.11 -6.05 -15.24
CA ASN A 62 18.36 -5.92 -13.80
C ASN A 62 17.95 -7.18 -13.04
N LEU A 63 16.86 -7.86 -13.43
CA LEU A 63 16.44 -9.14 -12.87
C LEU A 63 17.51 -10.21 -13.09
N GLY A 64 18.06 -10.32 -14.30
CA GLY A 64 19.15 -11.24 -14.58
C GLY A 64 20.39 -10.97 -13.71
N LYS A 65 20.83 -9.70 -13.64
CA LYS A 65 21.98 -9.30 -12.81
C LYS A 65 21.76 -9.48 -11.32
N MET A 66 20.52 -9.30 -10.87
CA MET A 66 20.14 -9.58 -9.49
C MET A 66 20.29 -11.07 -9.18
N VAL A 67 19.83 -11.94 -10.07
CA VAL A 67 20.00 -13.38 -9.90
C VAL A 67 21.48 -13.76 -9.85
N GLU A 68 22.29 -13.27 -10.79
CA GLU A 68 23.74 -13.50 -10.83
C GLU A 68 24.37 -13.14 -9.48
N LEU A 69 24.14 -11.91 -8.99
CA LEU A 69 24.68 -11.46 -7.71
C LEU A 69 24.22 -12.34 -6.54
N VAL A 70 22.93 -12.69 -6.50
CA VAL A 70 22.37 -13.46 -5.38
C VAL A 70 22.86 -14.90 -5.39
N ASN A 71 22.99 -15.53 -6.54
CA ASN A 71 23.57 -16.87 -6.65
C ASN A 71 25.07 -16.87 -6.31
N ASP A 72 25.83 -15.94 -6.87
CA ASP A 72 27.29 -15.93 -6.73
C ASP A 72 27.77 -15.49 -5.35
N LYS A 73 27.15 -14.45 -4.78
CA LYS A 73 27.59 -13.84 -3.51
C LYS A 73 26.81 -14.33 -2.30
N TYR A 74 25.55 -14.71 -2.49
CA TYR A 74 24.63 -15.05 -1.40
C TYR A 74 24.09 -16.49 -1.51
N GLU A 75 24.66 -17.32 -2.38
CA GLU A 75 24.32 -18.75 -2.53
C GLU A 75 22.83 -19.00 -2.84
N GLY A 76 22.20 -18.06 -3.56
CA GLY A 76 20.77 -18.14 -3.90
C GLY A 76 19.83 -17.77 -2.74
N ASP A 77 20.35 -17.39 -1.57
CA ASP A 77 19.55 -17.02 -0.40
C ASP A 77 19.97 -15.64 0.15
N LEU A 78 19.07 -14.66 0.01
CA LEU A 78 19.28 -13.31 0.54
C LEU A 78 19.43 -13.25 2.07
N ASN A 79 19.05 -14.28 2.83
CA ASN A 79 19.37 -14.33 4.26
C ASN A 79 20.90 -14.33 4.51
N ASN A 80 21.70 -14.77 3.54
CA ASN A 80 23.16 -14.69 3.63
C ASN A 80 23.66 -13.23 3.51
N LEU A 81 22.93 -12.34 2.83
CA LEU A 81 23.19 -10.90 2.86
C LEU A 81 23.03 -10.36 4.28
N LEU A 82 21.96 -10.72 4.99
CA LEU A 82 21.73 -10.32 6.38
C LEU A 82 22.83 -10.84 7.32
N LYS A 83 23.26 -12.09 7.13
CA LYS A 83 24.39 -12.67 7.89
C LYS A 83 25.69 -11.89 7.62
N GLN A 84 25.99 -11.58 6.36
CA GLN A 84 27.17 -10.77 6.01
C GLN A 84 27.08 -9.35 6.57
N ALA A 85 25.87 -8.79 6.64
CA ALA A 85 25.60 -7.53 7.30
C ALA A 85 25.75 -7.58 8.83
N LYS A 86 25.87 -8.78 9.42
CA LYS A 86 25.87 -8.99 10.88
C LYS A 86 24.63 -8.39 11.56
N ASN A 87 23.47 -8.47 10.89
CA ASN A 87 22.23 -7.83 11.32
C ASN A 87 22.29 -6.29 11.45
N ASP A 88 23.33 -5.63 10.92
CA ASP A 88 23.43 -4.17 10.94
C ASP A 88 22.62 -3.54 9.81
N ARG A 89 21.65 -2.71 10.16
CA ARG A 89 20.76 -2.05 9.20
C ARG A 89 21.50 -1.17 8.18
N LYS A 90 22.51 -0.40 8.61
CA LYS A 90 23.26 0.49 7.71
C LYS A 90 24.03 -0.34 6.68
N LYS A 91 24.63 -1.44 7.12
CA LYS A 91 25.35 -2.37 6.26
C LYS A 91 24.41 -3.14 5.34
N THR A 92 23.25 -3.60 5.81
CA THR A 92 22.20 -4.19 4.96
C THR A 92 21.77 -3.21 3.86
N ARG A 93 21.57 -1.94 4.21
CA ARG A 93 21.25 -0.86 3.25
C ARG A 93 22.35 -0.65 2.21
N GLN A 94 23.62 -0.80 2.58
CA GLN A 94 24.74 -0.69 1.64
C GLN A 94 24.82 -1.91 0.71
N LEU A 95 24.72 -3.12 1.26
CA LEU A 95 24.82 -4.37 0.50
C LEU A 95 23.67 -4.53 -0.50
N ILE A 96 22.45 -4.13 -0.14
CA ILE A 96 21.30 -4.25 -1.05
C ILE A 96 21.43 -3.34 -2.28
N LYS A 97 22.14 -2.21 -2.15
CA LYS A 97 22.41 -1.28 -3.26
C LYS A 97 23.41 -1.84 -4.29
N GLU A 98 24.09 -2.95 -4.00
CA GLU A 98 24.92 -3.64 -5.00
C GLU A 98 24.05 -4.30 -6.09
N ILE A 99 22.80 -4.62 -5.78
CA ILE A 99 21.85 -5.13 -6.77
C ILE A 99 21.55 -4.02 -7.78
N LYS A 100 21.86 -4.28 -9.05
CA LYS A 100 21.67 -3.29 -10.11
C LYS A 100 20.19 -2.86 -10.19
N GLY A 101 19.97 -1.55 -10.15
CA GLY A 101 18.64 -0.95 -10.19
C GLY A 101 18.09 -0.54 -8.83
N LEU A 102 18.77 -0.86 -7.73
CA LEU A 102 18.40 -0.42 -6.38
C LEU A 102 19.28 0.76 -5.93
N GLY A 103 18.73 1.97 -6.06
CA GLY A 103 19.29 3.20 -5.49
C GLY A 103 18.88 3.42 -4.04
N ASP A 104 19.05 4.64 -3.51
CA ASP A 104 18.65 4.97 -2.14
C ASP A 104 17.16 4.74 -1.88
N LEU A 105 16.29 5.18 -2.80
CA LEU A 105 14.84 4.92 -2.71
C LEU A 105 14.52 3.42 -2.68
N GLY A 106 15.15 2.65 -3.55
CA GLY A 106 14.94 1.21 -3.61
C GLY A 106 15.41 0.49 -2.35
N ALA A 107 16.54 0.92 -1.77
CA ALA A 107 17.04 0.37 -0.52
C ALA A 107 16.09 0.68 0.65
N ASP A 108 15.53 1.89 0.70
CA ASP A 108 14.58 2.27 1.75
C ASP A 108 13.25 1.51 1.61
N LEU A 109 12.72 1.37 0.38
CA LEU A 109 11.56 0.52 0.11
C LEU A 109 11.80 -0.95 0.51
N PHE A 110 12.99 -1.47 0.21
CA PHE A 110 13.37 -2.82 0.62
C PHE A 110 13.37 -2.96 2.15
N LEU A 111 14.01 -2.02 2.87
CA LEU A 111 14.07 -2.05 4.34
C LEU A 111 12.68 -1.91 4.98
N ASN A 112 11.83 -1.05 4.44
CA ASN A 112 10.43 -0.89 4.87
C ASN A 112 9.66 -2.22 4.82
N ASN A 113 9.86 -3.01 3.75
CA ASN A 113 9.16 -4.28 3.56
C ASN A 113 9.82 -5.44 4.31
N VAL A 114 11.15 -5.51 4.29
CA VAL A 114 11.89 -6.67 4.81
C VAL A 114 11.87 -6.75 6.33
N GLN A 115 11.62 -5.65 7.06
CA GLN A 115 11.51 -5.69 8.52
C GLN A 115 10.43 -6.67 9.03
N SER A 116 9.43 -6.97 8.21
CA SER A 116 8.40 -7.98 8.51
C SER A 116 8.93 -9.42 8.59
N VAL A 117 10.07 -9.71 7.94
CA VAL A 117 10.74 -11.02 7.95
C VAL A 117 12.12 -10.99 8.59
N TRP A 118 12.75 -9.81 8.66
CA TRP A 118 14.02 -9.52 9.31
C TRP A 118 13.81 -8.53 10.46
N PRO A 119 13.38 -8.98 11.65
CA PRO A 119 13.06 -8.10 12.78
C PRO A 119 14.21 -7.18 13.22
N SER A 120 15.46 -7.56 12.96
CA SER A 120 16.64 -6.72 13.24
C SER A 120 16.69 -5.42 12.44
N MET A 121 15.86 -5.27 11.41
CA MET A 121 15.74 -4.03 10.63
C MET A 121 14.72 -3.05 11.25
N ALA A 122 13.83 -3.53 12.12
CA ALA A 122 12.80 -2.72 12.78
C ALA A 122 13.37 -1.91 13.97
N PRO A 123 12.74 -0.77 14.32
CA PRO A 123 11.73 -0.07 13.51
C PRO A 123 12.39 0.73 12.39
N PHE A 124 11.85 0.62 11.18
CA PHE A 124 12.28 1.43 10.04
C PHE A 124 11.09 2.07 9.34
N LEU A 125 11.25 3.36 9.02
CA LEU A 125 10.37 4.15 8.18
C LEU A 125 11.25 5.03 7.30
N ASP A 126 11.00 5.05 5.99
CA ASP A 126 11.73 5.94 5.08
C ASP A 126 11.38 7.42 5.35
N GLY A 127 12.26 8.32 4.89
CA GLY A 127 12.13 9.75 5.19
C GLY A 127 10.82 10.38 4.71
N ARG A 128 10.26 9.94 3.56
CA ARG A 128 8.99 10.49 3.04
C ARG A 128 7.81 10.00 3.87
N SER A 129 7.81 8.73 4.24
CA SER A 129 6.78 8.16 5.11
C SER A 129 6.85 8.77 6.51
N LEU A 130 8.04 9.08 7.03
CA LEU A 130 8.20 9.78 8.32
C LEU A 130 7.73 11.24 8.25
N GLU A 131 8.01 11.95 7.16
CA GLU A 131 7.47 13.30 6.94
C GLU A 131 5.95 13.29 6.85
N THR A 132 5.38 12.25 6.22
CA THR A 132 3.94 12.05 6.17
C THR A 132 3.38 11.76 7.56
N ALA A 133 4.04 10.92 8.35
CA ALA A 133 3.68 10.62 9.74
C ALA A 133 3.65 11.91 10.61
N ASP A 134 4.65 12.78 10.45
CA ASP A 134 4.70 14.06 11.15
C ASP A 134 3.53 14.99 10.75
N LYS A 135 3.25 15.10 9.45
CA LYS A 135 2.12 15.90 8.92
C LYS A 135 0.77 15.43 9.43
N VAL A 136 0.60 14.13 9.72
CA VAL A 136 -0.65 13.57 10.27
C VAL A 136 -0.66 13.52 11.80
N GLY A 137 0.35 14.09 12.47
CA GLY A 137 0.40 14.23 13.93
C GLY A 137 0.91 13.01 14.69
N LEU A 138 1.50 12.03 14.01
CA LEU A 138 2.17 10.88 14.65
C LEU A 138 3.58 11.24 15.15
N GLY A 139 4.11 12.38 14.71
CA GLY A 139 5.45 12.86 15.03
C GLY A 139 6.56 12.13 14.27
N THR A 140 7.80 12.36 14.69
CA THR A 140 9.01 11.82 14.04
C THR A 140 9.79 10.79 14.88
N ASP A 141 9.30 10.49 16.09
CA ASP A 141 9.92 9.50 16.97
C ASP A 141 9.52 8.08 16.55
N LEU A 142 10.45 7.40 15.85
CA LEU A 142 10.28 6.04 15.37
C LEU A 142 10.00 5.02 16.48
N GLU A 143 10.61 5.17 17.65
CA GLU A 143 10.41 4.23 18.76
C GLU A 143 9.05 4.45 19.42
N ALA A 144 8.59 5.70 19.51
CA ALA A 144 7.23 6.00 19.97
C ALA A 144 6.18 5.44 19.00
N ILE A 145 6.34 5.66 17.69
CA ILE A 145 5.46 5.10 16.66
C ILE A 145 5.44 3.56 16.74
N TYR A 146 6.60 2.95 16.90
CA TYR A 146 6.71 1.50 16.99
C TYR A 146 6.08 0.93 18.27
N ALA A 147 6.21 1.65 19.40
CA ALA A 147 5.57 1.28 20.65
C ALA A 147 4.03 1.37 20.57
N GLU A 148 3.49 2.41 19.92
CA GLU A 148 2.05 2.59 19.69
C GLU A 148 1.47 1.46 18.82
N LEU A 149 2.26 0.97 17.86
CA LEU A 149 1.94 -0.20 17.05
C LEU A 149 2.13 -1.55 17.79
N GLY A 150 2.32 -1.55 19.10
CA GLY A 150 2.51 -2.77 19.90
C GLY A 150 3.83 -3.48 19.63
N ARG A 151 4.83 -2.77 19.08
CA ARG A 151 6.14 -3.31 18.65
C ARG A 151 6.02 -4.43 17.61
N ASP A 152 5.01 -4.36 16.74
CA ASP A 152 4.83 -5.31 15.66
C ASP A 152 5.55 -4.87 14.38
N CYS A 153 6.53 -5.68 13.94
CA CYS A 153 7.30 -5.43 12.73
C CYS A 153 6.44 -5.45 11.46
N VAL A 154 5.36 -6.24 11.45
CA VAL A 154 4.45 -6.32 10.31
C VAL A 154 3.63 -5.04 10.20
N SER A 155 3.11 -4.54 11.33
CA SER A 155 2.40 -3.26 11.40
C SER A 155 3.29 -2.08 11.04
N MET A 156 4.57 -2.09 11.47
CA MET A 156 5.53 -1.06 11.09
C MET A 156 5.78 -1.04 9.57
N SER A 157 5.91 -2.21 8.94
CA SER A 157 6.01 -2.34 7.48
C SER A 157 4.75 -1.84 6.76
N ARG A 158 3.58 -2.00 7.37
CA ARG A 158 2.29 -1.53 6.83
C ARG A 158 2.04 -0.03 7.06
N LEU A 159 2.66 0.58 8.06
CA LEU A 159 2.49 2.02 8.33
C LEU A 159 3.08 2.89 7.22
N ALA A 160 4.07 2.39 6.48
CA ALA A 160 4.51 2.98 5.21
C ALA A 160 3.38 3.05 4.14
N ASN A 161 2.32 2.25 4.29
CA ASN A 161 1.08 2.29 3.49
C ASN A 161 -0.09 2.99 4.24
N GLY A 162 0.22 3.98 5.08
CA GLY A 162 -0.63 4.51 6.16
C GLY A 162 -2.09 4.85 5.84
N LEU A 163 -2.44 5.14 4.59
CA LEU A 163 -3.83 5.39 4.17
C LEU A 163 -4.76 4.19 4.43
N ARG A 164 -4.24 2.96 4.33
CA ARG A 164 -5.01 1.75 4.63
C ARG A 164 -5.48 1.70 6.08
N ILE A 165 -4.63 2.12 7.02
CA ILE A 165 -4.95 2.14 8.45
C ILE A 165 -6.07 3.15 8.71
N VAL A 166 -5.95 4.35 8.14
CA VAL A 166 -6.97 5.39 8.25
C VAL A 166 -8.32 4.90 7.73
N ASN A 167 -8.36 4.22 6.58
CA ASN A 167 -9.59 3.67 6.02
C ASN A 167 -10.23 2.59 6.91
N ILE A 168 -9.41 1.72 7.53
CA ILE A 168 -9.91 0.71 8.48
C ILE A 168 -10.54 1.40 9.70
N VAL A 169 -9.86 2.41 10.25
CA VAL A 169 -10.36 3.19 11.39
C VAL A 169 -11.67 3.88 11.03
N VAL A 170 -11.76 4.52 9.87
CA VAL A 170 -13.00 5.14 9.37
C VAL A 170 -14.12 4.09 9.25
N GLY A 171 -13.83 2.92 8.67
CA GLY A 171 -14.81 1.83 8.56
C GLY A 171 -15.34 1.38 9.92
N VAL A 172 -14.47 1.21 10.91
CA VAL A 172 -14.84 0.85 12.29
C VAL A 172 -15.70 1.94 12.93
N LEU A 173 -15.31 3.21 12.81
CA LEU A 173 -16.08 4.35 13.34
C LEU A 173 -17.47 4.42 12.72
N MET A 174 -17.59 4.17 11.42
CA MET A 174 -18.87 4.12 10.72
C MET A 174 -19.73 2.96 11.25
N VAL A 175 -19.18 1.75 11.40
CA VAL A 175 -19.92 0.61 11.94
C VAL A 175 -20.41 0.89 13.37
N LEU A 176 -19.54 1.39 14.25
CA LEU A 176 -19.92 1.75 15.63
C LEU A 176 -20.96 2.88 15.68
N GLY A 177 -20.76 3.92 14.87
CA GLY A 177 -21.70 5.03 14.73
C GLY A 177 -23.07 4.57 14.20
N GLY A 178 -23.08 3.67 13.23
CA GLY A 178 -24.28 3.05 12.68
C GLY A 178 -25.01 2.16 13.69
N ILE A 179 -24.29 1.32 14.46
CA ILE A 179 -24.88 0.51 15.54
C ILE A 179 -25.51 1.42 16.61
N SER A 180 -24.89 2.55 16.91
CA SER A 180 -25.46 3.49 17.89
C SER A 180 -26.77 4.13 17.44
N GLN A 181 -27.12 4.08 16.15
CA GLN A 181 -28.40 4.62 15.63
C GLN A 181 -29.62 3.80 16.05
N PHE A 182 -29.42 2.56 16.49
CA PHE A 182 -30.50 1.70 16.99
C PHE A 182 -30.94 2.09 18.41
N PHE A 183 -30.28 3.06 19.04
CA PHE A 183 -30.55 3.47 20.43
C PHE A 183 -30.55 5.01 20.57
N PRO A 184 -31.71 5.67 20.65
CA PRO A 184 -33.07 5.14 20.54
C PRO A 184 -33.47 4.82 19.09
N ALA A 185 -34.31 3.79 18.91
CA ALA A 185 -34.71 3.30 17.60
C ALA A 185 -35.90 4.11 17.02
N SER A 186 -35.69 4.75 15.89
CA SER A 186 -36.73 5.35 15.04
C SER A 186 -36.62 4.77 13.64
N MET A 187 -37.69 4.81 12.84
CA MET A 187 -37.62 4.29 11.46
C MET A 187 -36.51 4.97 10.64
N SER A 188 -36.35 6.29 10.78
CA SER A 188 -35.27 7.02 10.10
C SER A 188 -33.88 6.61 10.60
N SER A 189 -33.67 6.53 11.93
CA SER A 189 -32.36 6.18 12.49
C SER A 189 -31.97 4.73 12.22
N ILE A 190 -32.94 3.80 12.17
CA ILE A 190 -32.68 2.41 11.77
C ILE A 190 -32.20 2.38 10.32
N ILE A 191 -32.90 3.05 9.40
CA ILE A 191 -32.53 3.06 7.98
C ILE A 191 -31.12 3.65 7.81
N VAL A 192 -30.87 4.81 8.42
CA VAL A 192 -29.56 5.46 8.37
C VAL A 192 -28.48 4.56 8.99
N GLY A 193 -28.74 3.97 10.16
CA GLY A 193 -27.82 3.04 10.83
C GLY A 193 -27.41 1.86 9.95
N VAL A 194 -28.38 1.24 9.26
CA VAL A 194 -28.11 0.15 8.32
C VAL A 194 -27.21 0.61 7.16
N TYR A 195 -27.51 1.75 6.54
CA TYR A 195 -26.67 2.27 5.46
C TYR A 195 -25.25 2.57 5.92
N VAL A 196 -25.08 3.22 7.07
CA VAL A 196 -23.76 3.55 7.62
C VAL A 196 -22.97 2.29 7.96
N ILE A 197 -23.61 1.25 8.50
CA ILE A 197 -22.94 -0.05 8.76
C ILE A 197 -22.50 -0.69 7.45
N ILE A 198 -23.37 -0.77 6.45
CA ILE A 198 -23.03 -1.34 5.13
C ILE A 198 -21.85 -0.59 4.52
N PHE A 199 -21.88 0.73 4.56
CA PHE A 199 -20.79 1.56 4.06
C PHE A 199 -19.50 1.39 4.86
N GLY A 200 -19.57 1.30 6.19
CA GLY A 200 -18.39 1.04 7.03
C GLY A 200 -17.76 -0.32 6.75
N LEU A 201 -18.58 -1.36 6.57
CA LEU A 201 -18.14 -2.70 6.17
C LEU A 201 -17.56 -2.71 4.76
N LEU A 202 -18.13 -1.94 3.82
CA LEU A 202 -17.61 -1.83 2.46
C LEU A 202 -16.25 -1.13 2.45
N VAL A 203 -16.14 0.03 3.11
CA VAL A 203 -14.88 0.78 3.20
C VAL A 203 -13.80 -0.05 3.89
N GLY A 204 -14.10 -0.66 5.03
CA GLY A 204 -13.17 -1.54 5.73
C GLY A 204 -12.83 -2.79 4.92
N GLY A 205 -13.83 -3.41 4.28
CA GLY A 205 -13.68 -4.62 3.48
C GLY A 205 -12.80 -4.44 2.24
N LEU A 206 -12.88 -3.28 1.58
CA LEU A 206 -12.00 -2.92 0.45
C LEU A 206 -10.53 -2.88 0.85
N GLU A 207 -10.23 -2.67 2.14
CA GLU A 207 -8.86 -2.73 2.63
C GLU A 207 -8.36 -4.16 2.80
N PHE A 208 -9.23 -5.17 2.91
CA PHE A 208 -8.84 -6.57 3.06
C PHE A 208 -8.80 -7.34 1.74
N LEU A 209 -9.36 -6.78 0.67
CA LEU A 209 -9.37 -7.41 -0.64
C LEU A 209 -8.02 -7.21 -1.37
N PRO A 210 -7.28 -8.30 -1.69
CA PRO A 210 -6.02 -8.20 -2.44
C PRO A 210 -6.23 -7.70 -3.87
N ASN A 211 -7.35 -8.07 -4.49
CA ASN A 211 -7.80 -7.62 -5.80
C ASN A 211 -9.27 -7.21 -5.69
N VAL A 212 -9.58 -5.95 -5.99
CA VAL A 212 -10.95 -5.45 -5.97
C VAL A 212 -11.67 -5.96 -7.24
N PRO A 213 -12.82 -6.62 -7.12
CA PRO A 213 -13.56 -7.11 -8.30
C PRO A 213 -14.04 -5.99 -9.21
N ASP A 214 -14.02 -6.20 -10.53
CA ASP A 214 -14.39 -5.21 -11.56
C ASP A 214 -15.78 -4.59 -11.37
N TYR A 215 -16.74 -5.35 -10.83
CA TYR A 215 -18.08 -4.83 -10.58
C TYR A 215 -18.09 -3.72 -9.50
N VAL A 216 -17.19 -3.77 -8.52
CA VAL A 216 -17.13 -2.74 -7.47
C VAL A 216 -16.64 -1.42 -8.05
N TYR A 217 -15.64 -1.47 -8.93
CA TYR A 217 -15.20 -0.28 -9.67
C TYR A 217 -16.34 0.33 -10.49
N ARG A 218 -17.10 -0.51 -11.21
CA ARG A 218 -18.19 -0.05 -12.07
C ARG A 218 -19.29 0.71 -11.33
N TYR A 219 -19.61 0.30 -10.11
CA TYR A 219 -20.74 0.88 -9.35
C TYR A 219 -20.31 1.85 -8.24
N ALA A 220 -19.05 1.79 -7.80
CA ALA A 220 -18.54 2.60 -6.70
C ALA A 220 -17.22 3.29 -7.05
N SER A 221 -17.04 3.69 -8.31
CA SER A 221 -15.85 4.39 -8.82
C SER A 221 -15.43 5.60 -7.96
N PHE A 222 -16.38 6.30 -7.34
CA PHE A 222 -16.11 7.42 -6.43
C PHE A 222 -15.28 7.03 -5.19
N LEU A 223 -15.38 5.79 -4.71
CA LEU A 223 -14.54 5.28 -3.61
C LEU A 223 -13.10 5.00 -4.06
N PHE A 224 -12.79 5.18 -5.34
CA PHE A 224 -11.46 5.00 -5.91
C PHE A 224 -10.85 6.34 -6.35
N SER A 225 -11.03 7.38 -5.53
CA SER A 225 -10.35 8.67 -5.67
C SER A 225 -10.26 9.37 -4.32
N PHE A 226 -9.23 10.21 -4.09
CA PHE A 226 -9.13 10.99 -2.84
C PHE A 226 -10.30 11.96 -2.70
N LEU A 227 -10.62 12.69 -3.78
CA LEU A 227 -11.76 13.60 -3.80
C LEU A 227 -13.09 12.88 -3.54
N GLY A 228 -13.34 11.75 -4.20
CA GLY A 228 -14.59 11.00 -4.05
C GLY A 228 -14.74 10.35 -2.66
N ARG A 229 -13.67 9.74 -2.12
CA ARG A 229 -13.68 9.23 -0.72
C ARG A 229 -13.82 10.36 0.29
N GLY A 230 -13.13 11.48 0.08
CA GLY A 230 -13.22 12.65 0.95
C GLY A 230 -14.65 13.21 1.01
N GLY A 231 -15.28 13.42 -0.14
CA GLY A 231 -16.68 13.84 -0.23
C GLY A 231 -17.64 12.83 0.42
N PHE A 232 -17.41 11.53 0.21
CA PHE A 232 -18.19 10.47 0.83
C PHE A 232 -18.08 10.45 2.36
N TYR A 233 -16.88 10.60 2.92
CA TYR A 233 -16.67 10.66 4.37
C TYR A 233 -17.29 11.91 4.99
N ILE A 234 -17.23 13.06 4.32
CA ILE A 234 -17.93 14.27 4.78
C ILE A 234 -19.45 14.03 4.80
N PHE A 235 -19.99 13.40 3.76
CA PHE A 235 -21.40 13.07 3.68
C PHE A 235 -21.85 12.13 4.82
N VAL A 236 -21.14 11.00 5.02
CA VAL A 236 -21.46 10.05 6.09
C VAL A 236 -21.25 10.68 7.47
N GLY A 237 -20.16 11.43 7.65
CA GLY A 237 -19.88 12.17 8.88
C GLY A 237 -21.03 13.12 9.22
N SER A 238 -21.55 13.86 8.25
CA SER A 238 -22.67 14.79 8.43
C SER A 238 -23.96 14.09 8.84
N ILE A 239 -24.25 12.92 8.26
CA ILE A 239 -25.43 12.10 8.63
C ILE A 239 -25.33 11.59 10.08
N LEU A 240 -24.12 11.36 10.58
CA LEU A 240 -23.88 10.92 11.95
C LEU A 240 -23.99 12.06 12.99
N LEU A 241 -23.99 13.34 12.60
CA LEU A 241 -24.02 14.46 13.54
C LEU A 241 -25.42 14.73 14.13
N HIS A 242 -25.96 13.78 14.90
CA HIS A 242 -27.28 13.94 15.56
C HIS A 242 -27.41 13.14 16.88
N ASP A 243 -28.30 13.62 17.77
CA ASP A 243 -28.78 13.05 19.05
C ASP A 243 -27.77 12.78 20.17
N ASN A 244 -26.68 12.04 19.90
CA ASN A 244 -25.88 11.38 20.92
C ASN A 244 -24.39 11.70 20.82
N VAL A 245 -23.71 11.79 21.96
CA VAL A 245 -22.28 12.15 22.04
C VAL A 245 -21.39 11.22 21.20
N LEU A 246 -21.61 9.90 21.25
CA LEU A 246 -20.86 8.93 20.44
C LEU A 246 -21.01 9.19 18.93
N ARG A 247 -22.21 9.60 18.50
CA ARG A 247 -22.51 9.90 17.09
C ARG A 247 -21.83 11.20 16.67
N TYR A 248 -21.85 12.22 17.53
CA TYR A 248 -21.12 13.48 17.29
C TYR A 248 -19.62 13.25 17.17
N VAL A 249 -19.02 12.44 18.05
CA VAL A 249 -17.59 12.13 18.00
C VAL A 249 -17.25 11.35 16.73
N ALA A 250 -17.96 10.25 16.45
CA ALA A 250 -17.72 9.44 15.27
C ALA A 250 -17.94 10.24 13.97
N GLY A 251 -19.04 10.99 13.87
CA GLY A 251 -19.39 11.81 12.72
C GLY A 251 -18.39 12.94 12.47
N SER A 252 -17.97 13.63 13.53
CA SER A 252 -16.95 14.69 13.42
C SER A 252 -15.61 14.11 12.97
N LEU A 253 -15.17 13.00 13.55
CA LEU A 253 -13.89 12.37 13.21
C LEU A 253 -13.88 11.88 11.75
N VAL A 254 -14.94 11.19 11.31
CA VAL A 254 -15.09 10.74 9.92
C VAL A 254 -15.14 11.95 8.97
N GLY A 255 -15.87 13.01 9.33
CA GLY A 255 -15.93 14.25 8.54
C GLY A 255 -14.59 14.97 8.42
N PHE A 256 -13.83 15.09 9.51
CA PHE A 256 -12.48 15.67 9.51
C PHE A 256 -11.50 14.86 8.65
N ILE A 257 -11.56 13.52 8.74
CA ILE A 257 -10.77 12.66 7.85
C ILE A 257 -11.17 12.87 6.39
N GLY A 258 -12.47 13.05 6.10
CA GLY A 258 -12.96 13.41 4.78
C GLY A 258 -12.37 14.71 4.23
N LEU A 259 -12.29 15.76 5.06
CA LEU A 259 -11.61 17.02 4.70
C LEU A 259 -10.11 16.79 4.43
N GLY A 260 -9.46 15.97 5.26
CA GLY A 260 -8.07 15.55 5.03
C GLY A 260 -7.88 14.89 3.67
N TYR A 261 -8.76 13.95 3.29
CA TYR A 261 -8.73 13.30 1.97
C TYR A 261 -8.89 14.29 0.81
N ILE A 262 -9.79 15.26 0.93
CA ILE A 262 -9.91 16.32 -0.08
C ILE A 262 -8.62 17.15 -0.15
N ALA A 263 -8.01 17.49 0.98
CA ALA A 263 -6.76 18.24 1.00
C ALA A 263 -5.60 17.46 0.35
N LEU A 264 -5.55 16.14 0.52
CA LEU A 264 -4.54 15.27 -0.09
C LEU A 264 -4.58 15.31 -1.62
N GLU A 265 -5.76 15.49 -2.24
CA GLU A 265 -5.90 15.65 -3.71
C GLU A 265 -5.06 16.82 -4.24
N PHE A 266 -4.88 17.89 -3.44
CA PHE A 266 -4.13 19.08 -3.82
C PHE A 266 -2.63 18.99 -3.53
N ILE A 267 -2.16 17.86 -2.98
CA ILE A 267 -0.74 17.63 -2.70
C ILE A 267 -0.17 16.73 -3.81
N PRO A 268 0.59 17.28 -4.79
CA PRO A 268 1.02 16.53 -5.99
C PRO A 268 1.98 15.36 -5.72
N SER A 269 2.45 15.22 -4.48
CA SER A 269 3.41 14.20 -4.07
C SER A 269 2.77 12.95 -3.46
N ILE A 270 1.45 12.98 -3.17
CA ILE A 270 0.75 11.88 -2.52
C ILE A 270 -0.08 11.15 -3.57
N GLU A 271 0.35 9.93 -3.87
CA GLU A 271 -0.34 9.03 -4.79
C GLU A 271 -1.46 8.26 -4.07
N PRO A 272 -2.67 8.12 -4.67
CA PRO A 272 -3.71 7.30 -4.08
C PRO A 272 -3.25 5.86 -3.87
N PRO A 273 -3.64 5.23 -2.76
CA PRO A 273 -3.26 3.85 -2.46
C PRO A 273 -3.86 2.94 -3.52
N SER A 274 -3.23 1.78 -3.75
CA SER A 274 -3.54 0.89 -4.87
C SER A 274 -4.98 0.39 -4.91
N ASN A 275 -5.71 0.45 -3.79
CA ASN A 275 -7.14 0.10 -3.71
C ASN A 275 -8.08 1.29 -3.95
N MET A 276 -7.55 2.44 -4.36
CA MET A 276 -8.28 3.64 -4.74
C MET A 276 -7.95 4.08 -6.16
N ARG A 277 -7.49 3.16 -7.02
CA ARG A 277 -7.12 3.51 -8.39
C ARG A 277 -7.83 2.59 -9.35
N GLU A 278 -8.38 3.17 -10.42
CA GLU A 278 -8.76 2.39 -11.59
C GLU A 278 -7.48 1.70 -12.09
N THR A 279 -7.47 0.36 -12.09
CA THR A 279 -6.54 -0.35 -12.97
C THR A 279 -6.81 0.16 -14.36
N ASP A 280 -5.86 0.88 -14.97
CA ASP A 280 -5.91 1.23 -16.40
C ASP A 280 -6.24 -0.06 -17.15
N GLN A 281 -7.51 -0.21 -17.54
CA GLN A 281 -7.92 -1.18 -18.52
C GLN A 281 -7.42 -0.60 -19.83
N GLY A 282 -6.38 -1.21 -20.38
CA GLY A 282 -6.02 -0.99 -21.76
C GLY A 282 -7.20 -1.39 -22.64
N TRP A 283 -8.01 -0.42 -23.03
CA TRP A 283 -8.91 -0.52 -24.17
C TRP A 283 -8.48 0.55 -25.18
N GLY A 284 -7.89 0.10 -26.28
CA GLY A 284 -7.55 0.96 -27.40
C GLY A 284 -6.26 0.61 -28.16
N ALA A 285 -5.93 -0.68 -28.34
CA ALA A 285 -5.09 -1.09 -29.47
C ALA A 285 -5.96 -1.93 -30.40
N GLU A 286 -6.62 -1.21 -31.32
CA GLU A 286 -7.14 -1.62 -32.63
C GLU A 286 -7.52 -3.10 -32.82
N GLN A 287 -8.82 -3.36 -32.76
CA GLN A 287 -9.44 -4.28 -33.72
C GLN A 287 -9.71 -3.49 -35.01
N VAL A 288 -8.75 -3.49 -35.94
CA VAL A 288 -8.83 -3.74 -37.40
C VAL A 288 -7.56 -3.26 -38.09
#